data_AF-A0AAP9T3Q1-F1
#
_entry.id   AF-A0AAP9T3Q1-F1
#
_cell.length_a   1.000
_cell.length_b   1.000
_cell.length_c   1.000
_cell.angle_alpha   90.00
_cell.angle_beta   90.00
_cell.angle_gamma   90.00
#
_symmetry.space_group_name_H-M   'P 1'
#
loop_
_entity.id
_entity.type
_entity.pdbx_description
1 polymer ?
#
loop_
_entity_poly.entity_id
_entity_poly.type
_entity_poly.pdbx_seq_one_letter_code
_entity_poly.pdbx_strand_id
1 'polypeptide(L)'
;MGENAITLFLASIGPHGSLGFMILIVTLARLGWAWINRKQRPPHTPGLGGRLARFVHITFYGLLMWLPAFAILRQYGRGGALRFYGMELLPEAERDITWMIAPAELLHGPLSWLLCGLVIGHIMMALTHRFWLKDRVLARMVGSSGR
;
A
#
# COMPACT_ATOMS: atom_id res chain seq x y z
N MET A 1 14.55 15.08 -1.63
CA MET A 1 15.25 13.79 -1.87
C MET A 1 15.42 13.68 -3.37
N GLY A 2 16.67 13.68 -3.85
CA GLY A 2 17.03 14.03 -5.23
C GLY A 2 16.45 13.11 -6.30
N GLU A 3 16.11 13.70 -7.43
CA GLU A 3 15.74 12.99 -8.66
C GLU A 3 16.97 12.22 -9.17
N ASN A 4 16.94 10.91 -9.04
CA ASN A 4 17.97 10.00 -9.54
C ASN A 4 17.37 9.13 -10.64
N ALA A 5 18.20 8.67 -11.59
CA ALA A 5 17.73 7.95 -12.78
C ALA A 5 16.80 6.75 -12.46
N ILE A 6 17.00 6.13 -11.30
CA ILE A 6 16.15 5.02 -10.81
C ILE A 6 14.75 5.52 -10.41
N THR A 7 14.62 6.65 -9.71
CA THR A 7 13.31 7.17 -9.29
C THR A 7 12.53 7.71 -10.49
N LEU A 8 13.21 8.33 -11.46
CA LEU A 8 12.62 8.75 -12.73
C LEU A 8 12.17 7.57 -13.60
N PHE A 9 13.00 6.53 -13.73
CA PHE A 9 12.64 5.31 -14.45
C PHE A 9 11.44 4.62 -13.82
N LEU A 10 11.42 4.45 -12.49
CA LEU A 10 10.27 3.86 -11.78
C LEU A 10 8.99 4.69 -11.96
N ALA A 11 9.10 6.02 -12.02
CA ALA A 11 7.98 6.90 -12.33
C ALA A 11 7.47 6.73 -13.79
N SER A 12 8.33 6.32 -14.72
CA SER A 12 7.98 6.05 -16.11
C SER A 12 7.35 4.67 -16.36
N ILE A 13 7.48 3.74 -15.40
CA ILE A 13 6.92 2.38 -15.52
C ILE A 13 5.42 2.44 -15.17
N GLY A 14 4.62 2.76 -16.18
CA GLY A 14 3.16 2.70 -16.12
C GLY A 14 2.50 3.89 -15.40
N PRO A 15 1.16 3.94 -15.38
CA PRO A 15 0.43 5.04 -14.76
C PRO A 15 0.50 4.92 -13.23
N HIS A 16 1.63 5.31 -12.65
CA HIS A 16 1.93 5.23 -11.22
C HIS A 16 0.80 5.84 -10.38
N GLY A 17 0.24 6.97 -10.81
CA GLY A 17 -0.92 7.61 -10.17
C GLY A 17 -2.19 6.74 -10.20
N SER A 18 -2.55 6.17 -11.36
CA SER A 18 -3.74 5.31 -11.47
C SER A 18 -3.58 3.98 -10.74
N LEU A 19 -2.37 3.40 -10.71
CA LEU A 19 -2.07 2.21 -9.91
C LEU A 19 -2.18 2.50 -8.41
N GLY A 20 -1.65 3.64 -7.94
CA GLY A 20 -1.80 4.07 -6.55
C GLY A 20 -3.27 4.23 -6.16
N PHE A 21 -4.08 4.85 -7.02
CA PHE A 21 -5.53 4.98 -6.79
C PHE A 21 -6.25 3.62 -6.80
N MET A 22 -5.88 2.71 -7.71
CA MET A 22 -6.42 1.34 -7.72
C MET A 22 -6.10 0.60 -6.42
N ILE A 23 -4.87 0.70 -5.92
CA ILE A 23 -4.45 0.10 -4.65
C ILE A 23 -5.28 0.66 -3.50
N LEU A 24 -5.58 1.97 -3.48
CA LEU A 24 -6.47 2.57 -2.48
C LEU A 24 -7.87 1.94 -2.50
N ILE A 25 -8.48 1.82 -3.69
CA ILE A 25 -9.80 1.19 -3.85
C ILE A 25 -9.79 -0.25 -3.33
N VAL A 26 -8.83 -1.06 -3.78
CA VAL A 26 -8.72 -2.47 -3.36
C VAL A 26 -8.45 -2.57 -1.85
N THR A 27 -7.66 -1.66 -1.28
CA THR A 27 -7.38 -1.62 0.16
C THR A 27 -8.64 -1.31 0.96
N LEU A 28 -9.45 -0.34 0.52
CA LEU A 28 -10.75 -0.03 1.14
C LEU A 28 -11.71 -1.21 1.06
N ALA A 29 -11.85 -1.83 -0.12
CA ALA A 29 -12.68 -3.03 -0.30
C ALA A 29 -12.21 -4.17 0.62
N ARG A 30 -10.90 -4.39 0.70
CA ARG A 30 -10.29 -5.39 1.58
C ARG A 30 -10.55 -5.12 3.05
N LEU A 31 -10.47 -3.86 3.49
CA LEU A 31 -10.79 -3.48 4.87
C LEU A 31 -12.26 -3.72 5.20
N GLY A 32 -13.17 -3.36 4.29
CA GLY A 32 -14.60 -3.65 4.41
C GLY A 32 -14.86 -5.15 4.53
N TRP A 33 -14.29 -5.95 3.62
CA TRP A 33 -14.38 -7.41 3.66
C TRP A 33 -13.84 -7.98 4.98
N ALA A 34 -12.67 -7.52 5.40
CA ALA A 34 -12.01 -7.98 6.60
C ALA A 34 -12.84 -7.62 7.85
N TRP A 35 -13.48 -6.45 7.88
CA TRP A 35 -14.36 -6.02 8.95
C TRP A 35 -15.61 -6.90 9.07
N ILE A 36 -16.28 -7.16 7.95
CA ILE A 36 -17.46 -8.05 7.89
C ILE A 36 -17.09 -9.45 8.41
N ASN A 37 -15.93 -9.96 8.01
CA ASN A 37 -15.47 -11.31 8.36
C ASN A 37 -14.66 -11.39 9.66
N ARG A 38 -14.64 -10.35 10.50
CA ARG A 38 -13.79 -10.29 11.70
C ARG A 38 -14.01 -11.43 12.70
N LYS A 39 -15.24 -11.97 12.76
CA LYS A 39 -15.62 -13.08 13.65
C LYS A 39 -15.23 -14.46 13.13
N GLN A 40 -14.90 -14.58 11.84
CA GLN A 40 -14.57 -15.86 11.20
C GLN A 40 -13.06 -16.03 11.01
N ARG A 41 -12.24 -15.15 11.60
CA ARG A 41 -10.79 -15.18 11.41
C ARG A 41 -10.16 -16.28 12.28
N PRO A 42 -9.22 -17.07 11.74
CA PRO A 42 -8.45 -18.01 12.53
C PRO A 42 -7.76 -17.31 13.72
N PRO A 43 -7.58 -18.01 14.85
CA PRO A 43 -6.84 -17.49 16.00
C PRO A 43 -5.45 -17.02 15.57
N HIS A 44 -5.00 -15.91 16.13
CA HIS A 44 -3.63 -15.44 15.91
C HIS A 44 -2.65 -16.45 16.47
N THR A 45 -1.57 -16.73 15.73
CA THR A 45 -0.48 -17.56 16.23
C THR A 45 0.07 -16.92 17.50
N PRO A 46 0.06 -17.61 18.65
CA PRO A 46 0.60 -17.06 19.88
C PRO A 46 2.12 -16.88 19.77
N GLY A 47 2.67 -15.93 20.54
CA GLY A 47 4.11 -15.65 20.60
C GLY A 47 4.58 -14.38 19.88
N LEU A 48 5.90 -14.17 19.85
CA LEU A 48 6.52 -12.98 19.25
C LEU A 48 6.28 -12.90 17.73
N GLY A 49 6.40 -14.02 17.01
CA GLY A 49 6.20 -14.06 15.56
C GLY A 49 4.80 -13.63 15.12
N GLY A 50 3.76 -14.10 15.82
CA GLY A 50 2.37 -13.71 15.52
C GLY A 50 2.08 -12.24 15.83
N ARG A 51 2.67 -11.68 16.91
CA ARG A 51 2.57 -10.25 17.22
C ARG A 51 3.26 -9.39 16.15
N LEU A 52 4.46 -9.77 15.72
CA LEU A 52 5.20 -9.05 14.68
C LEU A 52 4.46 -9.12 13.33
N ALA A 53 3.93 -10.29 12.97
CA ALA A 53 3.11 -10.45 11.76
C ALA A 53 1.87 -9.54 11.83
N ARG A 54 1.18 -9.47 12.97
CA ARG A 54 0.04 -8.56 13.15
C ARG A 54 0.46 -7.09 12.99
N PHE A 55 1.58 -6.69 13.59
CA PHE A 55 2.10 -5.34 13.47
C PHE A 55 2.38 -4.97 12.01
N VAL A 56 3.14 -5.81 11.29
CA VAL A 56 3.46 -5.59 9.87
C VAL A 56 2.19 -5.47 9.03
N HIS A 57 1.18 -6.33 9.24
CA HIS A 57 -0.09 -6.21 8.48
C HIS A 57 -0.84 -4.91 8.79
N ILE A 58 -0.88 -4.47 10.06
CA ILE A 58 -1.49 -3.18 10.42
C ILE A 58 -0.72 -2.04 9.75
N THR A 59 0.62 -2.08 9.78
CA THR A 59 1.47 -1.10 9.11
C THR A 59 1.22 -1.08 7.60
N PHE A 60 1.08 -2.24 6.95
CA PHE A 60 0.70 -2.29 5.53
C PHE A 60 -0.65 -1.66 5.25
N TYR A 61 -1.68 -1.95 6.04
CA TYR A 61 -2.99 -1.29 5.87
C TYR A 61 -2.87 0.23 6.01
N GLY A 62 -2.09 0.72 6.96
CA GLY A 62 -1.82 2.14 7.11
C GLY A 62 -1.11 2.73 5.89
N LEU A 63 0.00 2.12 5.46
CA LEU A 63 0.80 2.60 4.34
C LEU A 63 0.03 2.58 3.02
N LEU A 64 -0.68 1.49 2.73
CA LEU A 64 -1.47 1.34 1.49
C LEU A 64 -2.69 2.26 1.45
N MET A 65 -3.12 2.80 2.60
CA MET A 65 -4.15 3.83 2.68
C MET A 65 -3.56 5.23 2.51
N TRP A 66 -2.53 5.56 3.31
CA TRP A 66 -2.02 6.93 3.43
C TRP A 66 -1.12 7.34 2.27
N LEU A 67 -0.31 6.44 1.72
CA LEU A 67 0.55 6.76 0.57
C LEU A 67 -0.22 7.26 -0.65
N PRO A 68 -1.25 6.54 -1.17
CA PRO A 68 -2.03 7.04 -2.28
C PRO A 68 -2.87 8.26 -1.89
N ALA A 69 -3.35 8.38 -0.64
CA ALA A 69 -4.03 9.59 -0.18
C ALA A 69 -3.11 10.83 -0.27
N PHE A 70 -1.86 10.73 0.19
CA PHE A 70 -0.87 11.81 0.04
C PHE A 70 -0.55 12.08 -1.43
N ALA A 71 -0.45 11.05 -2.27
CA ALA A 71 -0.23 11.26 -3.70
C ALA A 71 -1.37 12.08 -4.34
N ILE A 72 -2.62 11.78 -4.00
CA ILE A 72 -3.80 12.53 -4.46
C ILE A 72 -3.78 13.96 -3.92
N LEU A 73 -3.49 14.15 -2.62
CA LEU A 73 -3.37 15.48 -2.02
C LEU A 73 -2.32 16.34 -2.71
N ARG A 74 -1.14 15.76 -3.03
CA ARG A 74 -0.07 16.47 -3.75
C ARG A 74 -0.45 16.77 -5.19
N GLN A 75 -1.08 15.83 -5.90
CA GLN A 75 -1.51 15.98 -7.28
C GLN A 75 -2.52 17.14 -7.39
N TYR A 76 -3.59 17.10 -6.61
CA TYR A 76 -4.62 18.13 -6.59
C TYR A 76 -4.10 19.45 -6.03
N GLY A 77 -3.30 19.39 -4.97
CA GLY A 77 -2.72 20.55 -4.32
C GLY A 77 -1.82 21.38 -5.23
N ARG A 78 -1.17 20.77 -6.23
CA ARG A 78 -0.35 21.44 -7.27
C ARG A 78 -1.17 21.91 -8.49
N GLY A 79 -2.49 21.96 -8.38
CA GLY A 79 -3.38 22.31 -9.49
C GLY A 79 -3.62 21.19 -10.50
N GLY A 80 -3.13 19.96 -10.29
CA GLY A 80 -3.30 18.86 -11.24
C GLY A 80 -4.65 18.15 -11.12
N ALA A 81 -5.23 17.75 -12.24
CA ALA A 81 -6.44 16.91 -12.26
C ALA A 81 -6.14 15.51 -11.72
N LEU A 82 -7.15 14.91 -11.09
CA LEU A 82 -7.11 13.49 -10.75
C LEU A 82 -7.65 12.68 -11.93
N ARG A 83 -6.77 12.00 -12.65
CA ARG A 83 -7.11 11.12 -13.77
C ARG A 83 -6.92 9.66 -13.39
N PHE A 84 -7.91 8.82 -13.67
CA PHE A 84 -7.87 7.38 -13.48
C PHE A 84 -8.10 6.68 -14.82
N TYR A 85 -7.03 6.09 -15.39
CA TYR A 85 -7.05 5.44 -16.71
C TYR A 85 -7.72 6.29 -17.81
N GLY A 86 -7.41 7.59 -17.84
CA GLY A 86 -7.94 8.55 -18.82
C GLY A 86 -9.26 9.21 -18.43
N MET A 87 -9.98 8.69 -17.42
CA MET A 87 -11.18 9.34 -16.88
C MET A 87 -10.81 10.41 -15.87
N GLU A 88 -11.34 11.62 -16.03
CA GLU A 88 -11.19 12.70 -15.07
C GLU A 88 -12.17 12.49 -13.91
N LEU A 89 -11.64 12.33 -12.70
CA LEU A 89 -12.42 12.13 -11.47
C LEU A 89 -12.60 13.42 -10.68
N LEU A 90 -11.57 14.27 -10.70
CA LEU A 90 -11.58 15.60 -10.10
C LEU A 90 -10.88 16.56 -11.07
N PRO A 91 -11.48 17.74 -11.33
CA PRO A 91 -10.86 18.75 -12.16
C PRO A 91 -9.61 19.34 -11.49
N GLU A 92 -8.87 20.13 -12.26
CA GLU A 92 -7.73 20.90 -11.77
C GLU A 92 -8.16 21.90 -10.70
N ALA A 93 -7.33 22.11 -9.67
CA ALA A 93 -7.59 23.17 -8.69
C ALA A 93 -7.24 24.53 -9.31
N GLU A 94 -8.04 25.55 -9.01
CA GLU A 94 -7.84 26.92 -9.55
C GLU A 94 -6.50 27.54 -9.14
N ARG A 95 -5.92 27.06 -8.03
CA ARG A 95 -4.66 27.55 -7.48
C ARG A 95 -3.99 26.49 -6.63
N ASP A 96 -2.69 26.69 -6.39
CA ASP A 96 -1.94 25.85 -5.47
C ASP A 96 -2.49 25.94 -4.04
N ILE A 97 -2.55 24.77 -3.40
CA ILE A 97 -3.08 24.57 -2.04
C ILE A 97 -1.97 24.05 -1.15
N THR A 98 -1.18 24.96 -0.57
CA THR A 98 0.05 24.66 0.17
C THR A 98 -0.13 23.67 1.31
N TRP A 99 -1.27 23.69 2.01
CA TRP A 99 -1.55 22.76 3.11
C TRP A 99 -1.72 21.31 2.65
N MET A 100 -2.09 21.07 1.39
CA MET A 100 -2.17 19.72 0.80
C MET A 100 -0.80 19.24 0.32
N ILE A 101 0.02 20.16 -0.21
CA ILE A 101 1.33 19.86 -0.79
C ILE A 101 2.35 19.50 0.30
N ALA A 102 2.52 20.37 1.30
CA ALA A 102 3.59 20.27 2.29
C ALA A 102 3.66 18.90 3.02
N PRO A 103 2.56 18.36 3.61
CA PRO A 103 2.62 17.06 4.27
C PRO A 103 2.81 15.91 3.27
N ALA A 104 2.24 16.03 2.06
CA ALA A 104 2.32 14.99 1.07
C ALA A 104 3.74 14.84 0.48
N GLU A 105 4.44 15.94 0.23
CA GLU A 105 5.84 15.92 -0.18
C GLU A 105 6.75 15.35 0.90
N LEU A 106 6.51 15.74 2.16
CA LEU A 106 7.30 15.29 3.29
C LEU A 106 7.16 13.78 3.55
N LEU A 107 5.94 13.25 3.45
CA LEU A 107 5.64 11.90 3.92
C LEU A 107 5.67 10.86 2.80
N HIS A 108 5.26 11.20 1.58
CA HIS A 108 5.07 10.19 0.53
C HIS A 108 6.38 9.48 0.15
N GLY A 109 7.50 10.22 0.02
CA GLY A 109 8.81 9.63 -0.30
C GLY A 109 9.33 8.67 0.78
N PRO A 110 9.53 9.14 2.03
CA PRO A 110 10.01 8.30 3.12
C PRO A 110 9.12 7.09 3.41
N LEU A 111 7.80 7.27 3.43
CA LEU A 111 6.86 6.17 3.64
C LEU A 111 6.87 5.15 2.49
N SER A 112 7.20 5.58 1.25
CA SER A 112 7.34 4.67 0.11
C SER A 112 8.58 3.78 0.27
N TRP A 113 9.69 4.31 0.76
CA TRP A 113 10.87 3.50 1.09
C TRP A 113 10.62 2.53 2.23
N LEU A 114 9.89 2.96 3.26
CA LEU A 114 9.43 2.07 4.33
C LEU A 114 8.55 0.94 3.79
N LEU A 115 7.57 1.26 2.94
CA LEU A 115 6.71 0.27 2.29
C LEU A 115 7.55 -0.73 1.48
N CYS A 116 8.50 -0.24 0.68
CA CYS A 116 9.41 -1.08 -0.10
C CYS A 116 10.17 -2.07 0.79
N GLY A 117 10.80 -1.60 1.87
CA GLY A 117 11.50 -2.44 2.82
C GLY A 117 10.60 -3.49 3.49
N LEU A 118 9.38 -3.10 3.88
CA LEU A 118 8.40 -4.02 4.46
C LEU A 118 7.93 -5.07 3.45
N VAL A 119 7.69 -4.71 2.18
CA VAL A 119 7.32 -5.65 1.12
C VAL A 119 8.41 -6.69 0.91
N ILE A 120 9.68 -6.26 0.82
CA ILE A 120 10.83 -7.19 0.70
C ILE A 120 10.87 -8.12 1.92
N GLY A 121 10.81 -7.57 3.13
CA GLY A 121 10.82 -8.38 4.36
C GLY A 121 9.65 -9.36 4.45
N HIS A 122 8.46 -8.94 4.01
CA HIS A 122 7.27 -9.79 3.97
C HIS A 122 7.42 -10.95 2.98
N ILE A 123 7.94 -10.67 1.78
CA ILE A 123 8.22 -11.71 0.77
C ILE A 123 9.23 -12.71 1.33
N MET A 124 10.35 -12.24 1.88
CA MET A 124 11.37 -13.10 2.47
C MET A 124 10.79 -13.99 3.58
N MET A 125 9.95 -13.42 4.46
CA MET A 125 9.32 -14.19 5.52
C MET A 125 8.32 -15.23 4.98
N ALA A 126 7.54 -14.89 3.96
CA ALA A 126 6.62 -15.84 3.31
C ALA A 126 7.37 -17.01 2.66
N LEU A 127 8.52 -16.75 2.04
CA LEU A 127 9.40 -17.79 1.49
C LEU A 127 10.01 -18.65 2.59
N THR A 128 10.47 -18.05 3.70
CA THR A 128 10.96 -18.79 4.88
C THR A 128 9.87 -19.71 5.45
N HIS A 129 8.64 -19.23 5.56
CA HIS A 129 7.49 -20.03 6.00
C HIS A 129 7.23 -21.23 5.08
N ARG A 130 7.35 -21.04 3.76
CA ARG A 130 7.13 -22.10 2.77
C ARG A 130 8.26 -23.12 2.72
N PHE A 131 9.52 -22.69 2.68
CA PHE A 131 10.66 -23.57 2.41
C PHE A 131 11.32 -24.13 3.66
N TRP A 132 11.46 -23.31 4.72
CA TRP A 132 12.11 -23.72 5.97
C TRP A 132 11.12 -24.22 7.01
N LEU A 133 10.09 -23.42 7.32
CA LEU A 133 9.10 -23.79 8.34
C LEU A 133 8.06 -24.78 7.81
N LYS A 134 7.97 -24.92 6.47
CA LYS A 134 7.07 -25.83 5.75
C LYS A 134 5.62 -25.77 6.22
N ASP A 135 5.18 -24.58 6.61
CA ASP A 135 3.82 -24.38 7.08
C ASP A 135 2.86 -23.99 5.94
N ARG A 136 1.57 -23.96 6.26
CA ARG A 136 0.51 -23.65 5.30
C ARG A 136 0.18 -22.15 5.25
N VAL A 137 1.06 -21.25 5.71
CA VAL A 137 0.80 -19.80 5.72
C VAL A 137 0.58 -19.28 4.29
N LEU A 138 1.45 -19.66 3.35
CA LEU A 138 1.30 -19.25 1.94
C LEU A 138 0.03 -19.84 1.30
N ALA A 139 -0.31 -21.10 1.62
CA ALA A 139 -1.53 -21.74 1.12
C ALA A 139 -2.80 -21.01 1.57
N ARG A 140 -2.81 -20.47 2.80
CA ARG A 140 -3.91 -19.63 3.32
C ARG A 140 -4.03 -18.29 2.60
N MET A 141 -2.95 -17.74 2.06
CA MET A 141 -2.99 -16.48 1.30
C MET A 141 -3.50 -16.66 -0.13
N VAL A 142 -3.18 -17.80 -0.76
CA VAL A 142 -3.54 -18.09 -2.17
C VAL A 142 -4.94 -18.72 -2.30
N GLY A 143 -5.64 -18.97 -1.18
CA GLY A 143 -6.98 -19.57 -1.20
C GLY A 143 -6.99 -21.07 -1.49
N SER A 144 -5.83 -21.72 -1.41
CA SER A 144 -5.73 -23.18 -1.49
C SER A 144 -6.30 -23.79 -0.20
N SER A 145 -7.61 -24.05 -0.18
CA SER A 145 -8.19 -24.98 0.79
C SER A 145 -7.56 -26.35 0.55
N GLY A 146 -6.63 -26.74 1.42
CA GLY A 146 -5.98 -28.03 1.32
C GLY A 146 -7.01 -29.14 1.47
N ARG A 147 -7.22 -29.89 0.38
CA ARG A 147 -7.42 -31.34 0.49
C ARG A 147 -6.15 -31.97 1.07
#